data_AF-A0A431LJL5-F1
#
_entry.id   AF-A0A431LJL5-F1
#
_cell.length_a   1.000
_cell.length_b   1.000
_cell.length_c   1.000
_cell.angle_alpha   90.00
_cell.angle_beta   90.00
_cell.angle_gamma   90.00
#
_symmetry.space_group_name_H-M   'P 1'
#
loop_
_entity.id
_entity.type
_entity.pdbx_description
1 polymer ?
#
loop_
_entity_poly.entity_id
_entity_poly.type
_entity_poly.pdbx_seq_one_letter_code
_entity_poly.pdbx_strand_id
1 'polypeptide(L)'
;MRVLYILISVLLALGSNVAAFAEQYTDEELGIVGSERKPLTSIQAWSELPKGNASSMMMSAEYSTRMGYVDQAIKQSRRALQRDPDDLDLHMALAEALENKIKTQDDRDPYLYNECVKEWLLVLRNEVGDESGLTWHGLGLPKMQTLYQDSARGGVAKQHILELTGSMPKPWETNTKYLKRIAKDADAHVAGKVLIKPKTSAHPAPENDTH
;
A
#
# COMPACT_ATOMS: atom_id res chain seq x y z
N MET A 1 -65.72 6.85 -35.47
CA MET A 1 -64.33 6.58 -35.95
C MET A 1 -63.37 7.78 -35.79
N ARG A 2 -63.58 8.70 -34.83
CA ARG A 2 -62.63 9.82 -34.56
C ARG A 2 -61.94 9.73 -33.20
N VAL A 3 -62.41 8.87 -32.31
CA VAL A 3 -61.87 8.72 -30.94
C VAL A 3 -60.75 7.67 -30.88
N LEU A 4 -60.74 6.70 -31.79
CA LEU A 4 -59.71 5.64 -31.85
C LEU A 4 -58.36 6.15 -32.40
N TYR A 5 -58.37 7.17 -33.27
CA TYR A 5 -57.14 7.79 -33.79
C TYR A 5 -56.42 8.69 -32.78
N ILE A 6 -57.14 9.21 -31.78
CA ILE A 6 -56.57 10.10 -30.75
C ILE A 6 -55.80 9.27 -29.71
N LEU A 7 -56.25 8.04 -29.41
CA LEU A 7 -55.54 7.17 -28.45
C LEU A 7 -54.26 6.54 -29.01
N ILE A 8 -54.19 6.29 -30.33
CA ILE A 8 -52.97 5.78 -30.98
C ILE A 8 -51.92 6.91 -31.17
N SER A 9 -52.36 8.16 -31.36
CA SER A 9 -51.44 9.30 -31.48
C SER A 9 -50.85 9.76 -30.14
N VAL A 10 -51.56 9.56 -29.01
CA VAL A 10 -51.00 9.82 -27.67
C VAL A 10 -49.99 8.74 -27.24
N LEU A 11 -50.17 7.49 -27.68
CA LEU A 11 -49.24 6.40 -27.35
C LEU A 11 -47.92 6.45 -28.15
N LEU A 12 -47.90 7.11 -29.31
CA LEU A 12 -46.69 7.37 -30.11
C LEU A 12 -45.96 8.67 -29.71
N ALA A 13 -46.60 9.54 -28.91
CA ALA A 13 -45.99 10.77 -28.40
C ALA A 13 -45.27 10.59 -27.04
N LEU A 14 -45.37 9.42 -26.42
CA LEU A 14 -44.65 9.08 -25.17
C LEU A 14 -43.36 8.25 -25.41
N GLY A 15 -43.02 7.98 -26.67
CA GLY A 15 -41.85 7.18 -27.05
C GLY A 15 -40.57 7.96 -27.35
N SER A 16 -40.53 9.28 -27.16
CA SER A 16 -39.41 10.13 -27.61
C SER A 16 -38.66 10.88 -26.51
N ASN A 17 -39.02 10.73 -25.23
CA ASN A 17 -38.42 11.50 -24.13
C ASN A 17 -37.77 10.63 -23.05
N VAL A 18 -37.09 9.54 -23.43
CA VAL A 18 -36.16 8.82 -22.52
C VAL A 18 -34.72 9.37 -22.63
N ALA A 19 -34.53 10.47 -23.35
CA ALA A 19 -33.22 11.09 -23.57
C ALA A 19 -32.95 12.34 -22.71
N ALA A 20 -33.74 12.60 -21.65
CA ALA A 20 -33.65 13.87 -20.89
C ALA A 20 -33.61 13.71 -19.35
N PHE A 21 -33.25 12.54 -18.83
CA PHE A 21 -32.97 12.34 -17.40
C PHE A 21 -31.64 11.60 -17.17
N ALA A 22 -30.64 11.89 -18.01
CA ALA A 22 -29.26 11.81 -17.56
C ALA A 22 -28.97 13.14 -16.86
N GLU A 23 -29.45 13.27 -15.63
CA GLU A 23 -29.04 14.34 -14.74
C GLU A 23 -27.51 14.19 -14.59
N GLN A 24 -26.78 15.02 -15.34
CA GLN A 24 -25.34 15.14 -15.22
C GLN A 24 -25.09 15.71 -13.83
N TYR A 25 -24.92 14.82 -12.85
CA TYR A 25 -24.42 15.17 -11.54
C TYR A 25 -23.01 15.71 -11.73
N THR A 26 -22.89 17.03 -11.76
CA THR A 26 -21.59 17.68 -11.87
C THR A 26 -20.75 17.33 -10.66
N ASP A 27 -19.46 17.05 -10.86
CA ASP A 27 -18.51 16.61 -9.83
C ASP A 27 -18.45 17.56 -8.60
N GLU A 28 -18.95 18.79 -8.74
CA GLU A 28 -19.11 19.79 -7.68
C GLU A 28 -20.08 19.38 -6.56
N GLU A 29 -21.17 18.65 -6.88
CA GLU A 29 -22.22 18.35 -5.90
C GLU A 29 -21.89 17.09 -5.05
N LEU A 30 -20.95 16.25 -5.51
CA LEU A 30 -20.43 15.09 -4.76
C LEU A 30 -19.20 15.39 -3.89
N GLY A 31 -18.69 16.63 -3.89
CA GLY A 31 -17.49 16.99 -3.13
C GLY A 31 -16.24 16.20 -3.48
N ILE A 32 -16.21 15.54 -4.66
CA ILE A 32 -15.06 14.79 -5.15
C ILE A 32 -14.16 15.79 -5.85
N VAL A 33 -13.38 16.51 -5.04
CA VAL A 33 -12.25 17.30 -5.52
C VAL A 33 -11.41 16.43 -6.45
N GLY A 34 -11.20 16.93 -7.67
CA GLY A 34 -10.52 16.27 -8.77
C GLY A 34 -9.26 15.54 -8.35
N SER A 35 -9.39 14.22 -8.20
CA SER A 35 -8.29 13.29 -8.28
C SER A 35 -8.40 12.69 -9.66
N GLU A 36 -7.42 12.96 -10.54
CA GLU A 36 -7.27 12.24 -11.81
C GLU A 36 -7.29 10.73 -11.51
N ARG A 37 -8.46 10.10 -11.60
CA ARG A 37 -8.57 8.66 -11.38
C ARG A 37 -7.98 7.99 -12.61
N LYS A 38 -6.68 7.66 -12.53
CA LYS A 38 -6.04 6.75 -13.48
C LYS A 38 -6.95 5.52 -13.66
N PRO A 39 -7.17 5.04 -14.90
CA PRO A 39 -8.02 3.87 -15.12
C PRO A 39 -7.47 2.72 -14.29
N LEU A 40 -8.25 2.27 -13.30
CA LEU A 40 -7.91 1.13 -12.47
C LEU A 40 -8.17 -0.13 -13.25
N THR A 41 -7.27 -1.09 -13.16
CA THR A 41 -7.55 -2.44 -13.63
C THR A 41 -8.61 -3.08 -12.74
N SER A 42 -9.25 -4.15 -13.21
CA SER A 42 -10.22 -4.89 -12.41
C SER A 42 -9.64 -5.27 -11.04
N ILE A 43 -8.41 -5.80 -11.00
CA ILE A 43 -7.74 -6.19 -9.75
C ILE A 43 -7.56 -5.03 -8.76
N GLN A 44 -7.24 -3.82 -9.26
CA GLN A 44 -7.10 -2.63 -8.43
C GLN A 44 -8.46 -2.10 -7.95
N ALA A 45 -9.49 -2.17 -8.79
CA ALA A 45 -10.84 -1.79 -8.38
C ALA A 45 -11.36 -2.70 -7.25
N TRP A 46 -11.10 -4.02 -7.34
CA TRP A 46 -11.50 -4.98 -6.31
C TRP A 46 -10.80 -4.75 -4.97
N SER A 47 -9.51 -4.41 -4.97
CA SER A 47 -8.74 -4.18 -3.73
C SER A 47 -9.16 -2.89 -2.99
N GLU A 48 -9.72 -1.91 -3.71
CA GLU A 48 -10.20 -0.65 -3.13
C GLU A 48 -11.62 -0.75 -2.54
N LEU A 49 -12.36 -1.83 -2.79
CA LEU A 49 -13.70 -1.99 -2.24
C LEU A 49 -13.66 -2.13 -0.71
N PRO A 50 -14.67 -1.62 0.03
CA PRO A 50 -14.77 -1.83 1.48
C PRO A 50 -14.79 -3.31 1.90
N LYS A 51 -15.27 -4.19 1.00
CA LYS A 51 -15.29 -5.65 1.16
C LYS A 51 -14.02 -6.34 0.64
N GLY A 52 -13.00 -5.60 0.20
CA GLY A 52 -11.72 -6.16 -0.18
C GLY A 52 -11.09 -6.89 1.00
N ASN A 53 -10.59 -8.10 0.76
CA ASN A 53 -9.85 -8.90 1.74
C ASN A 53 -8.34 -8.78 1.49
N ALA A 54 -7.52 -9.26 2.44
CA ALA A 54 -6.07 -9.19 2.34
C ALA A 54 -5.54 -9.81 1.03
N SER A 55 -6.10 -10.95 0.60
CA SER A 55 -5.72 -11.62 -0.65
C SER A 55 -5.98 -10.77 -1.91
N SER A 56 -7.08 -10.02 -1.97
CA SER A 56 -7.36 -9.10 -3.10
C SER A 56 -6.36 -7.94 -3.15
N MET A 57 -5.95 -7.44 -1.99
CA MET A 57 -4.92 -6.41 -1.87
C MET A 57 -3.54 -6.96 -2.26
N MET A 58 -3.21 -8.19 -1.86
CA MET A 58 -1.99 -8.90 -2.26
C MET A 58 -1.89 -9.06 -3.78
N MET A 59 -2.93 -9.59 -4.43
CA MET A 59 -2.93 -9.75 -5.88
C MET A 59 -2.77 -8.40 -6.60
N SER A 60 -3.41 -7.35 -6.08
CA SER A 60 -3.22 -5.99 -6.59
C SER A 60 -1.79 -5.46 -6.38
N ALA A 61 -1.14 -5.81 -5.26
CA ALA A 61 0.23 -5.44 -4.98
C ALA A 61 1.21 -6.15 -5.93
N GLU A 62 1.09 -7.47 -6.09
CA GLU A 62 1.91 -8.25 -7.03
C GLU A 62 1.78 -7.74 -8.46
N TYR A 63 0.54 -7.47 -8.90
CA TYR A 63 0.29 -6.87 -10.21
C TYR A 63 1.04 -5.54 -10.35
N SER A 64 0.95 -4.68 -9.33
CA SER A 64 1.61 -3.38 -9.33
C SER A 64 3.14 -3.52 -9.34
N THR A 65 3.71 -4.48 -8.60
CA THR A 65 5.15 -4.80 -8.62
C THR A 65 5.60 -5.20 -10.01
N ARG A 66 4.88 -6.10 -10.69
CA ARG A 66 5.22 -6.57 -12.05
C ARG A 66 5.12 -5.46 -13.10
N MET A 67 4.21 -4.51 -12.90
CA MET A 67 4.04 -3.35 -13.79
C MET A 67 5.00 -2.19 -13.47
N GLY A 68 5.85 -2.32 -12.44
CA GLY A 68 6.76 -1.26 -12.02
C GLY A 68 6.08 -0.12 -11.25
N TYR A 69 4.82 -0.27 -10.85
CA TYR A 69 4.11 0.68 -9.99
C TYR A 69 4.47 0.44 -8.52
N VAL A 70 5.75 0.62 -8.20
CA VAL A 70 6.34 0.21 -6.93
C VAL A 70 5.68 0.88 -5.71
N ASP A 71 5.37 2.18 -5.78
CA ASP A 71 4.70 2.87 -4.67
C ASP A 71 3.28 2.34 -4.39
N GLN A 72 2.56 1.95 -5.43
CA GLN A 72 1.24 1.34 -5.29
C GLN A 72 1.36 -0.05 -4.68
N ALA A 73 2.34 -0.84 -5.09
CA ALA A 73 2.60 -2.16 -4.52
C ALA A 73 2.86 -2.06 -3.00
N ILE A 74 3.78 -1.20 -2.57
CA ILE A 74 4.08 -0.99 -1.15
C ILE A 74 2.82 -0.55 -0.38
N LYS A 75 2.04 0.38 -0.94
CA LYS A 75 0.79 0.84 -0.31
C LYS A 75 -0.21 -0.30 -0.11
N GLN A 76 -0.45 -1.12 -1.14
CA GLN A 76 -1.42 -2.21 -1.07
C GLN A 76 -0.93 -3.34 -0.16
N SER A 77 0.36 -3.71 -0.21
CA SER A 77 0.92 -4.71 0.71
C SER A 77 0.80 -4.28 2.17
N ARG A 78 1.10 -3.02 2.49
CA ARG A 78 0.92 -2.49 3.86
C ARG A 78 -0.55 -2.51 4.30
N ARG A 79 -1.50 -2.19 3.41
CA ARG A 79 -2.94 -2.28 3.72
C ARG A 79 -3.38 -3.73 3.91
N ALA A 80 -2.84 -4.65 3.13
CA ALA A 80 -3.11 -6.07 3.29
C ALA A 80 -2.60 -6.56 4.66
N LEU A 81 -1.38 -6.20 5.05
CA LEU A 81 -0.80 -6.53 6.36
C LEU A 81 -1.55 -5.91 7.54
N GLN A 82 -2.24 -4.78 7.35
CA GLN A 82 -3.13 -4.23 8.38
C GLN A 82 -4.38 -5.10 8.60
N ARG A 83 -4.78 -5.89 7.60
CA ARG A 83 -5.92 -6.82 7.70
C ARG A 83 -5.49 -8.19 8.20
N ASP A 84 -4.35 -8.66 7.71
CA ASP A 84 -3.75 -9.92 8.08
C ASP A 84 -2.26 -9.71 8.35
N PRO A 85 -1.88 -9.40 9.60
CA PRO A 85 -0.49 -9.16 9.94
C PRO A 85 0.32 -10.46 10.01
N ASP A 86 -0.34 -11.62 9.98
CA ASP A 86 0.30 -12.92 10.20
C ASP A 86 0.60 -13.69 8.90
N ASP A 87 0.24 -13.11 7.73
CA ASP A 87 0.43 -13.73 6.43
C ASP A 87 1.86 -13.52 5.89
N LEU A 88 2.63 -14.60 5.78
CA LEU A 88 3.99 -14.60 5.25
C LEU A 88 4.07 -14.19 3.77
N ASP A 89 3.05 -14.49 2.96
CA ASP A 89 3.03 -14.09 1.56
C ASP A 89 2.91 -12.56 1.43
N LEU A 90 2.18 -11.92 2.34
CA LEU A 90 2.10 -10.45 2.40
C LEU A 90 3.41 -9.80 2.81
N HIS A 91 4.12 -10.41 3.77
CA HIS A 91 5.46 -9.99 4.15
C HIS A 91 6.45 -10.11 2.98
N MET A 92 6.41 -11.22 2.23
CA MET A 92 7.20 -11.40 1.00
C MET A 92 6.87 -10.34 -0.06
N ALA A 93 5.57 -10.14 -0.35
CA ALA A 93 5.14 -9.17 -1.35
C ALA A 93 5.54 -7.73 -0.98
N LEU A 94 5.52 -7.37 0.31
CA LEU A 94 6.05 -6.09 0.79
C LEU A 94 7.57 -6.00 0.61
N ALA A 95 8.31 -7.04 1.00
CA ALA A 95 9.76 -7.08 0.90
C ALA A 95 10.24 -6.90 -0.55
N GLU A 96 9.64 -7.62 -1.50
CA GLU A 96 9.93 -7.49 -2.94
C GLU A 96 9.62 -6.09 -3.48
N ALA A 97 8.48 -5.51 -3.08
CA ALA A 97 8.10 -4.16 -3.50
C ALA A 97 9.09 -3.12 -2.95
N LEU A 98 9.52 -3.26 -1.70
CA LEU A 98 10.53 -2.39 -1.10
C LEU A 98 11.90 -2.55 -1.80
N GLU A 99 12.31 -3.77 -2.13
CA GLU A 99 13.54 -3.99 -2.91
C GLU A 99 13.52 -3.28 -4.24
N ASN A 100 12.42 -3.39 -4.99
CA ASN A 100 12.28 -2.73 -6.28
C ASN A 100 12.36 -1.21 -6.14
N LYS A 101 11.88 -0.66 -5.01
CA LYS A 101 12.03 0.77 -4.72
C LYS A 101 13.48 1.12 -4.43
N ILE A 102 14.15 0.34 -3.60
CA ILE A 102 15.54 0.57 -3.21
C ILE A 102 16.50 0.43 -4.40
N LYS A 103 16.25 -0.53 -5.31
CA LYS A 103 17.07 -0.77 -6.50
C LYS A 103 17.02 0.37 -7.51
N THR A 104 15.96 1.18 -7.51
CA THR A 104 15.81 2.33 -8.41
C THR A 104 16.38 3.64 -7.81
N GLN A 105 16.82 3.61 -6.56
CA GLN A 105 17.43 4.76 -5.89
C GLN A 105 18.95 4.75 -6.05
N ASP A 106 19.54 5.92 -6.34
CA ASP A 106 21.00 6.11 -6.36
C ASP A 106 21.60 5.97 -4.95
N ASP A 107 20.96 6.61 -3.96
CA ASP A 107 21.26 6.39 -2.55
C ASP A 107 20.05 5.75 -1.87
N ARG A 108 20.30 4.59 -1.27
CA ARG A 108 19.24 3.75 -0.68
C ARG A 108 18.78 4.38 0.62
N ASP A 109 17.54 4.84 0.67
CA ASP A 109 16.91 5.38 1.88
C ASP A 109 17.10 4.39 3.05
N PRO A 110 17.78 4.80 4.14
CA PRO A 110 18.01 3.95 5.30
C PRO A 110 16.72 3.37 5.89
N TYR A 111 15.62 4.12 5.90
CA TYR A 111 14.36 3.63 6.45
C TYR A 111 13.77 2.50 5.61
N LEU A 112 13.70 2.70 4.29
CA LEU A 112 13.19 1.67 3.37
C LEU A 112 14.10 0.44 3.36
N TYR A 113 15.42 0.65 3.40
CA TYR A 113 16.39 -0.43 3.47
C TYR A 113 16.21 -1.28 4.73
N ASN A 114 16.13 -0.64 5.89
CA ASN A 114 15.98 -1.34 7.17
C ASN A 114 14.64 -2.08 7.27
N GLU A 115 13.56 -1.47 6.76
CA GLU A 115 12.24 -2.12 6.65
C GLU A 115 12.30 -3.35 5.74
N CYS A 116 12.84 -3.21 4.53
CA CYS A 116 12.95 -4.31 3.55
C CYS A 116 13.69 -5.52 4.13
N VAL A 117 14.85 -5.27 4.75
CA VAL A 117 15.64 -6.32 5.41
C VAL A 117 14.85 -7.00 6.53
N LYS A 118 14.10 -6.21 7.32
CA LYS A 118 13.28 -6.75 8.41
C LYS A 118 12.19 -7.67 7.88
N GLU A 119 11.49 -7.27 6.81
CA GLU A 119 10.45 -8.10 6.17
C GLU A 119 11.03 -9.43 5.68
N TRP A 120 12.18 -9.41 5.00
CA TRP A 120 12.84 -10.65 4.60
C TRP A 120 13.31 -11.53 5.76
N LEU A 121 13.69 -10.94 6.89
CA LEU A 121 14.07 -11.72 8.08
C LEU A 121 12.88 -12.43 8.72
N LEU A 122 11.71 -11.80 8.72
CA LEU A 122 10.47 -12.42 9.17
C LEU A 122 10.17 -13.67 8.34
N VAL A 123 10.27 -13.55 7.01
CA VAL A 123 10.07 -14.65 6.07
C VAL A 123 11.15 -15.73 6.23
N LEU A 124 12.43 -15.36 6.33
CA LEU A 124 13.52 -16.33 6.46
C LEU A 124 13.37 -17.21 7.70
N ARG A 125 12.84 -16.65 8.79
CA ARG A 125 12.76 -17.31 10.09
C ARG A 125 11.36 -17.83 10.41
N ASN A 126 10.39 -17.67 9.51
CA ASN A 126 8.98 -17.94 9.74
C ASN A 126 8.53 -17.38 11.11
N GLU A 127 8.87 -16.11 11.41
CA GLU A 127 8.57 -15.52 12.73
C GLU A 127 7.07 -15.25 12.93
N VAL A 128 6.29 -15.37 11.86
CA VAL A 128 4.90 -14.93 11.74
C VAL A 128 4.10 -16.03 11.04
N GLY A 129 2.79 -16.09 11.29
CA GLY A 129 1.88 -17.11 10.75
C GLY A 129 1.75 -18.37 11.63
N ASP A 130 1.03 -19.38 11.13
CA ASP A 130 0.75 -20.63 11.85
C ASP A 130 2.02 -21.42 12.22
N GLU A 131 3.15 -21.12 11.57
CA GLU A 131 4.45 -21.73 11.80
C GLU A 131 5.32 -20.98 12.81
N SER A 132 4.85 -19.82 13.31
CA SER A 132 5.57 -19.03 14.30
C SER A 132 5.84 -19.84 15.57
N GLY A 133 7.10 -19.85 16.01
CA GLY A 133 7.56 -20.58 17.19
C GLY A 133 7.90 -22.06 16.98
N LEU A 134 7.68 -22.61 15.78
CA LEU A 134 8.13 -23.97 15.43
C LEU A 134 9.63 -24.03 15.12
N THR A 135 10.25 -22.89 14.77
CA THR A 135 11.68 -22.79 14.50
C THR A 135 12.38 -21.91 15.54
N TRP A 136 13.50 -22.39 16.07
CA TRP A 136 14.34 -21.57 16.94
C TRP A 136 15.31 -20.77 16.07
N HIS A 137 15.04 -19.49 15.86
CA HIS A 137 15.84 -18.61 14.99
C HIS A 137 15.99 -19.13 13.54
N GLY A 138 14.97 -19.81 13.00
CA GLY A 138 15.02 -20.43 11.66
C GLY A 138 15.74 -21.79 11.62
N LEU A 139 16.25 -22.30 12.75
CA LEU A 139 16.71 -23.68 12.89
C LEU A 139 15.55 -24.52 13.45
N GLY A 140 14.91 -25.30 12.58
CA GLY A 140 13.95 -26.32 13.01
C GLY A 140 14.64 -27.41 13.83
N LEU A 141 13.90 -28.07 14.73
CA LEU A 141 14.38 -29.29 15.40
C LEU A 141 14.75 -30.33 14.31
N PRO A 142 15.91 -31.02 14.39
CA PRO A 142 16.41 -31.89 13.31
C PRO A 142 15.46 -33.01 12.85
N LYS A 143 14.47 -33.39 13.66
CA LYS A 143 13.43 -34.37 13.31
C LYS A 143 12.15 -33.78 12.70
N MET A 144 11.97 -32.45 12.75
CA MET A 144 10.84 -31.73 12.15
C MET A 144 11.23 -31.04 10.83
N GLN A 145 12.53 -30.84 10.60
CA GLN A 145 13.09 -30.16 9.44
C GLN A 145 12.84 -30.89 8.10
N THR A 146 12.54 -32.19 8.15
CA THR A 146 12.19 -33.03 6.99
C THR A 146 10.69 -33.14 6.71
N LEU A 147 9.81 -32.65 7.61
CA LEU A 147 8.35 -32.72 7.42
C LEU A 147 7.76 -31.52 6.66
N TYR A 148 8.42 -30.37 6.68
CA TYR A 148 7.92 -29.14 6.05
C TYR A 148 8.81 -28.72 4.89
N GLN A 149 8.31 -29.03 3.70
CA GLN A 149 8.85 -28.79 2.37
C GLN A 149 8.78 -27.31 1.94
N ASP A 150 8.80 -26.33 2.85
CA ASP A 150 8.78 -24.91 2.48
C ASP A 150 10.19 -24.32 2.28
N SER A 151 11.10 -25.16 1.78
CA SER A 151 12.46 -24.78 1.40
C SER A 151 12.50 -23.69 0.32
N ALA A 152 11.38 -23.47 -0.39
CA ALA A 152 11.25 -22.44 -1.40
C ALA A 152 11.29 -21.03 -0.79
N ARG A 153 10.41 -20.70 0.17
CA ARG A 153 10.30 -19.34 0.73
C ARG A 153 11.55 -18.95 1.53
N GLY A 154 12.00 -19.83 2.42
CA GLY A 154 13.24 -19.61 3.18
C GLY A 154 14.48 -19.54 2.29
N GLY A 155 14.51 -20.30 1.18
CA GLY A 155 15.56 -20.24 0.16
C GLY A 155 15.58 -18.90 -0.59
N VAL A 156 14.40 -18.42 -0.99
CA VAL A 156 14.20 -17.11 -1.64
C VAL A 156 14.63 -15.99 -0.68
N ALA A 157 14.09 -15.95 0.54
CA ALA A 157 14.44 -14.93 1.53
C ALA A 157 15.95 -14.92 1.85
N LYS A 158 16.58 -16.09 1.93
CA LYS A 158 18.04 -16.22 2.09
C LYS A 158 18.80 -15.57 0.94
N GLN A 159 18.38 -15.80 -0.30
CA GLN A 159 19.02 -15.20 -1.47
C GLN A 159 18.89 -13.68 -1.42
N HIS A 160 17.69 -13.15 -1.19
CA HIS A 160 17.42 -11.71 -1.13
C HIS A 160 18.21 -11.02 -0.01
N ILE A 161 18.27 -11.60 1.20
CA ILE A 161 19.07 -11.05 2.30
C ILE A 161 20.55 -11.01 1.94
N LEU A 162 21.08 -12.07 1.32
CA LEU A 162 22.48 -12.12 0.91
C LEU A 162 22.79 -11.06 -0.15
N GLU A 163 21.90 -10.87 -1.13
CA GLU A 163 22.04 -9.86 -2.19
C GLU A 163 21.94 -8.42 -1.65
N LEU A 164 21.02 -8.16 -0.70
CA LEU A 164 20.80 -6.83 -0.14
C LEU A 164 21.89 -6.39 0.84
N THR A 165 22.40 -7.31 1.66
CA THR A 165 23.23 -7.02 2.84
C THR A 165 24.65 -7.56 2.72
N GLY A 166 24.91 -8.46 1.78
CA GLY A 166 26.19 -9.15 1.62
C GLY A 166 26.50 -10.19 2.70
N SER A 167 25.62 -10.39 3.70
CA SER A 167 25.89 -11.35 4.79
C SER A 167 24.63 -11.97 5.37
N MET A 168 24.71 -13.24 5.76
CA MET A 168 23.59 -13.92 6.43
C MET A 168 23.58 -13.66 7.95
N PRO A 169 22.40 -13.64 8.60
CA PRO A 169 22.31 -13.71 10.05
C PRO A 169 22.93 -15.01 10.57
N LYS A 170 23.67 -14.93 11.69
CA LYS A 170 24.24 -16.12 12.31
C LYS A 170 23.12 -16.94 12.99
N PRO A 171 23.26 -18.28 13.09
CA PRO A 171 22.21 -19.11 13.70
C PRO A 171 21.90 -18.79 15.17
N TRP A 172 22.85 -18.19 15.89
CA TRP A 172 22.72 -17.76 17.29
C TRP A 172 22.56 -16.24 17.45
N GLU A 173 22.34 -15.51 16.36
CA GLU A 173 22.16 -14.05 16.34
C GLU A 173 20.67 -13.70 16.28
N THR A 174 20.20 -12.82 17.17
CA THR A 174 18.82 -12.33 17.16
C THR A 174 18.59 -11.35 16.01
N ASN A 175 17.33 -11.18 15.57
CA ASN A 175 16.98 -10.22 14.52
C ASN A 175 17.47 -8.81 14.86
N THR A 176 17.26 -8.37 16.10
CA THR A 176 17.74 -7.06 16.58
C THR A 176 19.25 -6.91 16.46
N LYS A 177 20.01 -7.96 16.80
CA LYS A 177 21.48 -7.92 16.74
C LYS A 177 21.98 -7.91 15.30
N TYR A 178 21.36 -8.70 14.44
CA TYR A 178 21.66 -8.72 13.01
C TYR A 178 21.33 -7.37 12.37
N LEU A 179 20.11 -6.84 12.58
CA LEU A 179 19.70 -5.53 12.07
C LEU A 179 20.65 -4.42 12.53
N LYS A 180 21.06 -4.37 13.79
CA LYS A 180 22.05 -3.38 14.27
C LYS A 180 23.40 -3.43 13.53
N ARG A 181 23.78 -4.58 12.99
CA ARG A 181 25.05 -4.76 12.28
C ARG A 181 24.99 -4.29 10.82
N ILE A 182 23.81 -4.37 10.19
CA ILE A 182 23.62 -4.07 8.77
C ILE A 182 22.79 -2.81 8.52
N ALA A 183 22.07 -2.34 9.53
CA ALA A 183 21.19 -1.19 9.41
C ALA A 183 22.03 0.02 9.02
N LYS A 184 21.48 0.78 8.08
CA LYS A 184 22.02 2.08 7.75
C LYS A 184 21.49 3.08 8.78
N ASP A 185 22.38 3.89 9.34
CA ASP A 185 21.99 5.00 10.20
C ASP A 185 21.18 5.99 9.35
N ALA A 186 19.94 6.23 9.75
CA ALA A 186 19.18 7.34 9.21
C ALA A 186 19.72 8.61 9.86
N ASP A 187 20.63 9.31 9.18
CA ASP A 187 21.15 10.59 9.65
C ASP A 187 20.00 11.59 9.84
N ALA A 188 19.50 11.70 11.08
CA ALA A 188 18.44 12.61 11.47
C ALA A 188 19.01 14.04 11.68
N HIS A 189 19.78 14.57 10.73
CA HIS A 189 20.26 15.95 10.75
C HIS A 189 19.57 16.79 9.67
N VAL A 190 18.25 16.94 9.78
CA VAL A 190 17.54 18.03 9.09
C VAL A 190 17.33 19.16 10.10
N ALA A 191 18.31 20.06 10.18
CA ALA A 191 18.18 21.32 10.92
C ALA A 191 17.21 22.26 10.18
N GLY A 192 15.91 22.00 10.27
CA GLY A 192 14.86 22.87 9.74
C GLY A 192 14.69 24.11 10.62
N LYS A 193 15.15 25.27 10.15
CA LYS A 193 14.88 26.56 10.82
C LYS A 193 13.42 26.94 10.58
N VAL A 194 12.57 26.77 11.60
CA VAL A 194 11.17 27.21 11.56
C VAL A 194 11.13 28.74 11.49
N LEU A 195 10.79 29.28 10.32
CA LEU A 195 10.50 30.71 10.17
C LEU A 195 9.05 30.96 10.59
N ILE A 196 8.86 31.35 11.85
CA ILE A 196 7.58 31.88 12.34
C ILE A 196 7.40 33.26 11.72
N LYS A 197 6.41 33.41 10.82
CA LYS A 197 5.99 34.74 10.34
C LYS A 197 5.33 35.50 11.49
N PRO A 198 5.74 36.74 11.80
CA PRO A 198 5.07 37.53 12.82
C PRO A 198 3.65 37.88 12.39
N LYS A 199 2.72 37.80 13.36
CA LYS A 199 1.29 38.08 13.20
C LYS A 199 1.10 39.57 12.90
N THR A 200 0.68 39.90 11.68
CA THR A 200 0.25 41.26 11.32
C THR A 200 -0.93 41.68 12.20
N SER A 201 -0.70 42.58 13.15
CA SER A 201 -1.75 43.26 13.92
C SER A 201 -1.82 44.72 13.49
N ALA A 202 -2.86 45.12 12.76
CA ALA A 202 -3.43 46.47 12.81
C ALA A 202 -4.66 46.55 11.89
N HIS A 203 -5.85 46.62 12.50
CA HIS A 203 -7.02 47.25 11.88
C HIS A 203 -7.42 48.37 12.85
N PRO A 204 -7.22 49.66 12.51
CA PRO A 204 -7.69 50.74 13.35
C PRO A 204 -9.22 50.85 13.27
N ALA A 205 -9.86 50.99 14.42
CA ALA A 205 -11.31 51.17 14.56
C ALA A 205 -11.76 52.50 13.93
N PRO A 206 -12.98 52.57 13.36
CA PRO A 206 -13.50 53.81 12.78
C PRO A 206 -13.79 54.86 13.86
N GLU A 207 -13.33 56.07 13.56
CA GLU A 207 -13.51 57.31 14.31
C GLU A 207 -14.99 57.72 14.32
N ASN A 208 -15.47 58.12 15.50
CA ASN A 208 -16.87 58.48 15.75
C ASN A 208 -17.04 59.97 15.46
N ASP A 209 -17.60 60.32 14.30
CA ASP A 209 -17.95 61.70 13.97
C ASP A 209 -19.29 62.09 14.61
N THR A 210 -19.22 62.94 15.62
CA THR A 210 -20.35 63.75 16.10
C THR A 210 -20.48 65.00 15.25
N HIS A 211 -21.58 65.14 14.50
CA HIS A 211 -22.26 66.42 14.24
C HIS A 211 -23.72 66.18 13.85
#